data_AF-A0A4R6RBP6-F1
#
_entry.id   AF-A0A4R6RBP6-F1
#
_cell.length_a   1.000
_cell.length_b   1.000
_cell.length_c   1.000
_cell.angle_alpha   90.00
_cell.angle_beta   90.00
_cell.angle_gamma   90.00
#
_symmetry.space_group_name_H-M   'P 1'
#
loop_
_entity.id
_entity.type
_entity.pdbx_description
1 polymer ?
#
loop_
_entity_poly.entity_id
_entity_poly.type
_entity_poly.pdbx_seq_one_letter_code
_entity_poly.pdbx_strand_id
1 'polypeptide(L)'
;MGRAKEKPLFAEQTDYEDDFFQWCFEQADLLRKRRFDEVDLPNVIEELESMGNEQLHALRSSYRLLIAHLLKWRFQPEKRTASWQVTIGRERDNVADREADNPSLAVKAAAIVAYVYPRAVREAAAETGLPRSTFPVACPWSLDQLRDDDFLPE
;
A
#
# COMPACT_ATOMS: atom_id res chain seq x y z
N MET A 1 -24.45 16.93 -40.60
CA MET A 1 -23.10 16.93 -41.21
C MET A 1 -22.33 15.77 -40.59
N GLY A 2 -22.12 14.69 -41.34
CA GLY A 2 -21.35 13.54 -40.84
C GLY A 2 -19.90 13.98 -40.65
N ARG A 3 -19.40 13.91 -39.41
CA ARG A 3 -17.95 13.99 -39.19
C ARG A 3 -17.34 12.83 -39.95
N ALA A 4 -16.47 13.11 -40.91
CA ALA A 4 -15.59 12.08 -41.45
C ALA A 4 -14.90 11.42 -40.24
N LYS A 5 -15.01 10.10 -40.11
CA LYS A 5 -14.28 9.39 -39.05
C LYS A 5 -12.79 9.69 -39.27
N GLU A 6 -12.18 10.38 -38.32
CA GLU A 6 -10.74 10.67 -38.37
C GLU A 6 -9.98 9.34 -38.47
N LYS A 7 -8.89 9.34 -39.24
CA LYS A 7 -8.04 8.15 -39.37
C LYS A 7 -7.54 7.73 -37.97
N PRO A 8 -7.56 6.44 -37.60
CA PRO A 8 -7.10 5.98 -36.29
C PRO A 8 -5.68 6.47 -35.99
N LEU A 9 -5.38 6.74 -34.73
CA LEU A 9 -4.11 7.36 -34.34
C LEU A 9 -2.94 6.44 -34.60
N PHE A 10 -3.14 5.18 -34.19
CA PHE A 10 -2.25 4.08 -34.43
C PHE A 10 -2.90 3.18 -35.50
N ALA A 11 -2.10 2.74 -36.47
CA ALA A 11 -2.62 1.89 -37.55
C ALA A 11 -3.06 0.52 -37.02
N GLU A 12 -2.35 0.04 -36.01
CA GLU A 12 -2.63 -1.12 -35.18
C GLU A 12 -2.28 -0.69 -33.75
N GLN A 13 -3.21 -0.86 -32.81
CA GLN A 13 -2.91 -0.59 -31.40
C GLN A 13 -2.19 -1.79 -30.82
N THR A 14 -1.24 -1.53 -29.93
CA THR A 14 -0.58 -2.56 -29.13
C THR A 14 -1.60 -3.27 -28.25
N ASP A 15 -1.53 -4.59 -28.15
CA ASP A 15 -2.39 -5.35 -27.22
C ASP A 15 -1.84 -5.25 -25.79
N TYR A 16 -2.74 -5.12 -24.81
CA TYR A 16 -2.42 -5.01 -23.39
C TYR A 16 -1.56 -6.19 -22.89
N GLU A 17 -1.83 -7.41 -23.35
CA GLU A 17 -1.13 -8.62 -22.91
C GLU A 17 0.22 -8.82 -23.61
N ASP A 18 0.41 -8.24 -24.79
CA ASP A 18 1.61 -8.46 -25.61
C ASP A 18 2.76 -7.51 -25.22
N ASP A 19 2.47 -6.21 -25.03
CA ASP A 19 3.45 -5.22 -24.59
C ASP A 19 2.78 -4.12 -23.75
N PHE A 20 2.63 -4.42 -22.46
CA PHE A 20 2.05 -3.51 -21.46
C PHE A 20 2.70 -2.12 -21.45
N PHE A 21 4.03 -2.05 -21.59
CA PHE A 21 4.75 -0.78 -21.55
C PHE A 21 4.34 0.09 -22.73
N GLN A 22 4.40 -0.44 -23.95
CA GLN A 22 4.02 0.31 -25.14
C GLN A 22 2.52 0.63 -25.14
N TRP A 23 1.66 -0.32 -24.74
CA TRP A 23 0.22 -0.09 -24.57
C TRP A 23 -0.07 1.10 -23.65
N CYS A 24 0.59 1.21 -22.49
CA CYS A 24 0.41 2.33 -21.56
C CYS A 24 0.70 3.69 -22.22
N PHE A 25 1.78 3.79 -23.00
CA PHE A 25 2.14 5.04 -23.68
C PHE A 25 1.16 5.39 -24.81
N GLU A 26 0.66 4.39 -25.53
CA GLU A 26 -0.36 4.57 -26.57
C GLU A 26 -1.69 5.05 -25.98
N GLN A 27 -2.19 4.40 -24.92
CA GLN A 27 -3.41 4.81 -24.23
C GLN A 27 -3.28 6.24 -23.68
N ALA A 28 -2.12 6.59 -23.11
CA ALA A 28 -1.86 7.94 -22.64
C ALA A 28 -1.88 8.98 -23.78
N ASP A 29 -1.37 8.63 -24.97
CA ASP A 29 -1.38 9.53 -26.14
C ASP A 29 -2.78 9.70 -26.73
N LEU A 30 -3.58 8.63 -26.78
CA LEU A 30 -5.01 8.69 -27.16
C LEU A 30 -5.79 9.62 -26.23
N LEU A 31 -5.60 9.50 -24.91
CA LEU A 31 -6.23 10.36 -23.91
C LEU A 31 -5.79 11.83 -24.06
N ARG A 32 -4.48 12.10 -24.24
CA ARG A 32 -3.96 13.47 -24.46
C ARG A 32 -4.57 14.12 -25.70
N LYS A 33 -4.76 13.35 -26.78
CA LYS A 33 -5.38 13.81 -28.03
C LYS A 33 -6.91 13.78 -28.02
N ARG A 34 -7.52 13.41 -26.89
CA ARG A 34 -8.98 13.32 -26.69
C ARG A 34 -9.66 12.35 -27.66
N ARG A 35 -8.96 11.30 -28.07
CA ARG A 35 -9.46 10.24 -28.96
C ARG A 35 -10.13 9.14 -28.14
N PHE A 36 -11.14 9.50 -27.37
CA PHE A 36 -11.76 8.61 -26.37
C PHE A 36 -12.39 7.35 -26.98
N ASP A 37 -12.88 7.43 -28.23
CA ASP A 37 -13.50 6.30 -28.93
C ASP A 37 -12.49 5.20 -29.32
N GLU A 38 -11.19 5.47 -29.19
CA GLU A 38 -10.10 4.53 -29.50
C GLU A 38 -9.39 4.01 -28.24
N VAL A 39 -9.69 4.56 -27.06
CA VAL A 39 -9.07 4.12 -25.82
C VAL A 39 -9.61 2.75 -25.44
N ASP A 40 -8.72 1.86 -25.02
CA ASP A 40 -9.05 0.60 -24.39
C ASP A 40 -9.55 0.84 -22.95
N LEU A 41 -10.76 1.38 -22.88
CA LEU A 41 -11.33 1.93 -21.67
C LEU A 41 -11.46 0.91 -20.52
N PRO A 42 -11.86 -0.36 -20.74
CA PRO A 42 -11.93 -1.35 -19.67
C PRO A 42 -10.57 -1.56 -18.98
N ASN A 43 -9.51 -1.81 -19.76
CA ASN A 43 -8.19 -2.06 -19.22
C ASN A 43 -7.58 -0.80 -18.58
N VAL A 44 -7.82 0.39 -19.15
CA VAL A 44 -7.38 1.66 -18.52
C VAL A 44 -8.05 1.89 -17.16
N ILE A 45 -9.35 1.59 -17.04
CA ILE A 45 -10.06 1.70 -15.75
C ILE A 45 -9.47 0.73 -14.73
N GLU A 46 -9.26 -0.53 -15.13
CA GLU A 46 -8.67 -1.55 -14.28
C GLU A 46 -7.29 -1.14 -13.76
N GLU A 47 -6.42 -0.63 -14.63
CA GLU A 47 -5.09 -0.17 -14.25
C GLU A 47 -5.13 1.00 -13.25
N LEU A 48 -6.02 1.98 -13.46
CA LEU A 48 -6.17 3.09 -12.53
C LEU A 48 -6.64 2.64 -11.15
N GLU A 49 -7.57 1.68 -11.10
CA GLU A 49 -8.05 1.10 -9.85
C GLU A 49 -6.97 0.25 -9.18
N SER A 50 -6.21 -0.52 -9.97
CA SER A 50 -5.08 -1.33 -9.52
C SER A 50 -4.01 -0.46 -8.86
N MET A 51 -3.57 0.61 -9.53
CA MET A 51 -2.60 1.59 -9.00
C MET A 51 -3.05 2.16 -7.64
N GLY A 52 -4.34 2.52 -7.50
CA GLY A 52 -4.90 3.00 -6.24
C GLY A 52 -4.89 1.93 -5.14
N ASN A 53 -5.21 0.68 -5.49
CA ASN A 53 -5.18 -0.45 -4.57
C ASN A 53 -3.76 -0.76 -4.08
N GLU A 54 -2.75 -0.64 -4.94
CA GLU A 54 -1.35 -0.83 -4.56
C GLU A 54 -0.91 0.13 -3.45
N GLN A 55 -1.29 1.41 -3.53
CA GLN A 55 -0.98 2.40 -2.48
C GLN A 55 -1.59 1.99 -1.13
N LEU A 56 -2.86 1.54 -1.15
CA LEU A 56 -3.55 1.03 0.04
C LEU A 56 -2.86 -0.24 0.59
N HIS A 57 -2.46 -1.16 -0.29
CA HIS A 57 -1.77 -2.38 0.10
C HIS A 57 -0.39 -2.10 0.71
N ALA A 58 0.34 -1.13 0.15
CA ALA A 58 1.64 -0.73 0.66
C ALA A 58 1.51 -0.12 2.07
N LEU A 59 0.57 0.81 2.29
CA LEU A 59 0.34 1.39 3.62
C LEU A 59 -0.11 0.33 4.65
N ARG A 60 -1.00 -0.58 4.26
CA ARG A 60 -1.38 -1.75 5.08
C ARG A 60 -0.17 -2.60 5.45
N SER A 61 0.75 -2.82 4.51
CA SER A 61 1.95 -3.62 4.74
C SER A 61 2.87 -2.96 5.76
N SER A 62 3.09 -1.65 5.65
CA SER A 62 3.95 -0.91 6.59
C SER A 62 3.36 -0.87 7.99
N TYR A 63 2.07 -0.55 8.16
CA TYR A 63 1.43 -0.63 9.46
C TYR A 63 1.47 -2.03 10.06
N ARG A 64 1.22 -3.07 9.25
CA ARG A 64 1.30 -4.47 9.70
C ARG A 64 2.69 -4.82 10.24
N LEU A 65 3.74 -4.51 9.47
CA LEU A 65 5.12 -4.83 9.83
C LEU A 65 5.59 -4.04 11.05
N LEU A 66 5.25 -2.75 11.12
CA LEU A 66 5.50 -1.89 12.26
C LEU A 66 4.89 -2.49 13.53
N ILE A 67 3.58 -2.78 13.50
CA ILE A 67 2.86 -3.35 14.65
C ILE A 67 3.45 -4.71 15.05
N ALA A 68 3.76 -5.59 14.09
CA ALA A 68 4.35 -6.89 14.39
C ALA A 68 5.70 -6.74 15.11
N HIS A 69 6.54 -5.80 14.68
CA HIS A 69 7.83 -5.54 15.34
C HIS A 69 7.69 -4.87 16.70
N LEU A 70 6.73 -3.95 16.88
CA LEU A 70 6.42 -3.37 18.19
C LEU A 70 5.89 -4.42 19.17
N LEU A 71 5.10 -5.40 18.70
CA LEU A 71 4.64 -6.52 19.53
C LEU A 71 5.83 -7.40 19.94
N LYS A 72 6.70 -7.77 19.00
CA LYS A 72 7.94 -8.50 19.31
C LYS A 72 8.80 -7.74 20.31
N TRP A 73 8.94 -6.42 20.12
CA TRP A 73 9.70 -5.54 20.99
C TRP A 73 9.18 -5.54 22.43
N ARG A 74 7.85 -5.43 22.60
CA ARG A 74 7.19 -5.44 23.91
C ARG A 74 7.27 -6.81 24.61
N PHE A 75 7.02 -7.89 23.88
CA PHE A 75 6.81 -9.20 24.48
C PHE A 75 8.06 -10.10 24.50
N GLN A 76 9.17 -9.68 23.89
CA GLN A 76 10.49 -10.34 24.00
C GLN A 76 11.61 -9.32 24.24
N PRO A 77 11.61 -8.63 25.39
CA PRO A 77 12.62 -7.61 25.72
C PRO A 77 14.06 -8.13 25.64
N GLU A 78 14.28 -9.40 25.96
CA GLU A 78 15.57 -10.09 25.91
C GLU A 78 16.09 -10.35 24.49
N LYS A 79 15.24 -10.23 23.45
CA LYS A 79 15.60 -10.41 22.04
C LYS A 79 15.58 -9.12 21.22
N ARG A 80 15.50 -7.96 21.89
CA ARG A 80 15.59 -6.65 21.22
C ARG A 80 16.93 -6.54 20.49
N THR A 81 16.88 -6.22 19.21
CA THR A 81 18.08 -6.04 18.37
C THR A 81 18.02 -4.72 17.62
N ALA A 82 19.20 -4.22 17.22
CA ALA A 82 19.30 -3.06 16.33
C ALA A 82 18.55 -3.29 15.00
N SER A 83 18.55 -4.53 14.47
CA SER A 83 17.79 -4.86 13.26
C SER A 83 16.28 -4.66 13.44
N TRP A 84 15.72 -4.95 14.62
CA TRP A 84 14.30 -4.68 14.87
C TRP A 84 14.01 -3.18 14.96
N GLN A 85 14.89 -2.40 15.58
CA GLN A 85 14.77 -0.93 15.61
C GLN A 85 14.83 -0.34 14.21
N VAL A 86 15.77 -0.81 13.37
CA VAL A 86 15.88 -0.39 11.96
C VAL A 86 14.60 -0.70 11.20
N THR A 87 14.01 -1.88 11.38
CA THR A 87 12.73 -2.20 10.74
C THR A 87 11.60 -1.31 11.25
N ILE A 88 11.53 -1.04 12.55
CA ILE A 88 10.51 -0.14 13.12
C ILE A 88 10.63 1.26 12.51
N GLY A 89 11.83 1.87 12.52
CA GLY A 89 12.07 3.18 11.92
C GLY A 89 11.73 3.21 10.43
N ARG A 90 12.22 2.23 9.66
CA ARG A 90 11.91 2.13 8.23
C ARG A 90 10.41 2.06 7.95
N GLU A 91 9.66 1.29 8.74
CA GLU A 91 8.21 1.20 8.54
C GLU A 91 7.47 2.46 8.99
N ARG A 92 8.04 3.27 9.90
CA ARG A 92 7.51 4.60 10.23
C ARG A 92 7.73 5.59 9.11
N ASP A 93 8.95 5.68 8.56
CA ASP A 93 9.26 6.49 7.38
C ASP A 93 8.31 6.14 6.24
N ASN A 94 8.15 4.84 5.98
CA ASN A 94 7.23 4.31 4.98
C ASN A 94 5.77 4.73 5.21
N VAL A 95 5.30 4.76 6.47
CA VAL A 95 3.96 5.21 6.81
C VAL A 95 3.84 6.72 6.58
N ALA A 96 4.82 7.50 7.06
CA ALA A 96 4.83 8.95 6.93
C ALA A 96 4.77 9.39 5.46
N ASP A 97 5.66 8.83 4.62
CA ASP A 97 5.72 9.13 3.19
C ASP A 97 4.40 8.78 2.49
N ARG A 98 3.88 7.57 2.73
CA ARG A 98 2.64 7.11 2.09
C ARG A 98 1.42 7.92 2.49
N GLU A 99 1.34 8.34 3.76
CA GLU A 99 0.24 9.18 4.25
C GLU A 99 0.35 10.62 3.71
N ALA A 100 1.57 11.16 3.60
CA ALA A 100 1.81 12.46 3.00
C ALA A 100 1.43 12.48 1.51
N ASP A 101 1.83 11.46 0.77
CA ASP A 101 1.52 11.33 -0.66
C ASP A 101 0.04 10.99 -0.91
N ASN A 102 -0.63 10.36 0.07
CA ASN A 102 -2.03 9.91 -0.06
C ASN A 102 -2.91 10.38 1.12
N PRO A 103 -3.31 11.66 1.18
CA PRO A 103 -4.12 12.19 2.30
C PRO A 103 -5.44 11.44 2.53
N SER A 104 -6.05 10.92 1.47
CA SER A 104 -7.29 10.12 1.56
C SER A 104 -7.07 8.77 2.24
N LEU A 105 -5.86 8.22 2.20
CA LEU A 105 -5.45 7.02 2.94
C LEU A 105 -5.07 7.35 4.38
N ALA A 106 -4.42 8.50 4.61
CA ALA A 106 -4.08 8.97 5.96
C ALA A 106 -5.33 9.10 6.86
N VAL A 107 -6.45 9.59 6.30
CA VAL A 107 -7.75 9.64 7.00
C VAL A 107 -8.27 8.25 7.39
N LYS A 108 -7.91 7.21 6.62
CA LYS A 108 -8.33 5.82 6.84
C LYS A 108 -7.38 5.04 7.76
N ALA A 109 -6.30 5.65 8.25
CA ALA A 109 -5.23 4.98 9.00
C ALA A 109 -5.74 4.14 10.18
N ALA A 110 -6.68 4.68 10.98
CA ALA A 110 -7.24 3.94 12.11
C ALA A 110 -7.94 2.64 11.68
N ALA A 111 -8.72 2.70 10.60
CA ALA A 111 -9.39 1.53 10.03
C ALA A 111 -8.38 0.54 9.43
N ILE A 112 -7.32 1.05 8.80
CA ILE A 112 -6.22 0.23 8.27
C ILE A 112 -5.51 -0.51 9.41
N VAL A 113 -5.14 0.18 10.50
CA VAL A 113 -4.52 -0.43 11.68
C VAL A 113 -5.40 -1.52 12.26
N ALA A 114 -6.69 -1.25 12.47
CA ALA A 114 -7.64 -2.24 12.97
C ALA A 114 -7.73 -3.47 12.03
N TYR A 115 -7.73 -3.24 10.72
CA TYR A 115 -7.77 -4.30 9.71
C TYR A 115 -6.52 -5.18 9.71
N VAL A 116 -5.33 -4.59 9.84
CA VAL A 116 -4.05 -5.33 9.75
C VAL A 116 -3.59 -5.93 11.07
N TYR A 117 -4.07 -5.42 12.21
CA TYR A 117 -3.63 -5.84 13.53
C TYR A 117 -3.72 -7.36 13.78
N PRO A 118 -4.84 -8.05 13.45
CA PRO A 118 -4.90 -9.50 13.63
C PRO A 118 -3.82 -10.25 12.85
N ARG A 119 -3.41 -9.75 11.68
CA ARG A 119 -2.32 -10.35 10.90
C ARG A 119 -0.96 -10.06 11.55
N ALA A 120 -0.73 -8.85 12.03
CA ALA A 120 0.48 -8.50 12.77
C ALA A 120 0.68 -9.37 14.02
N VAL A 121 -0.40 -9.68 14.76
CA VAL A 121 -0.38 -10.63 15.89
C VAL A 121 0.01 -12.03 15.44
N ARG A 122 -0.50 -12.53 14.30
CA ARG A 122 -0.12 -13.85 13.79
C ARG A 122 1.38 -13.93 13.47
N GLU A 123 1.92 -12.89 12.87
CA GLU A 123 3.34 -12.80 12.49
C GLU A 123 4.22 -12.69 13.74
N ALA A 124 3.86 -11.81 14.68
CA ALA A 124 4.56 -11.71 15.96
C ALA A 124 4.52 -13.04 16.74
N ALA A 125 3.36 -13.71 16.84
CA ALA A 125 3.24 -15.00 17.50
C ALA A 125 4.13 -16.08 16.85
N ALA A 126 4.17 -16.12 15.51
CA ALA A 126 4.99 -17.07 14.77
C ALA A 126 6.49 -16.85 15.02
N GLU A 127 6.95 -15.60 15.01
CA GLU A 127 8.38 -15.29 15.20
C GLU A 127 8.84 -15.36 16.65
N THR A 128 7.96 -14.99 17.59
CA THR A 128 8.28 -15.05 19.03
C THR A 128 8.15 -16.46 19.61
N GLY A 129 7.30 -17.31 19.01
CA GLY A 129 6.89 -18.60 19.58
C GLY A 129 5.86 -18.48 20.71
N LEU A 130 5.37 -17.27 20.99
CA LEU A 130 4.35 -17.03 22.02
C LEU A 130 2.95 -17.35 21.47
N PRO A 131 2.02 -17.85 22.32
CA PRO A 131 0.66 -18.07 21.89
C PRO A 131 -0.02 -16.74 21.53
N ARG A 132 -0.93 -16.75 20.55
CA ARG A 132 -1.63 -15.53 20.10
C ARG A 132 -2.40 -14.84 21.23
N SER A 133 -2.84 -15.59 22.25
CA SER A 133 -3.53 -15.09 23.43
C SER A 133 -2.65 -14.23 24.36
N THR A 134 -1.33 -14.25 24.18
CA THR A 134 -0.41 -13.35 24.90
C THR A 134 -0.55 -11.90 24.43
N PHE A 135 -0.94 -11.69 23.18
CA PHE A 135 -1.06 -10.37 22.59
C PHE A 135 -2.46 -9.78 22.84
N PRO A 136 -2.60 -8.45 22.96
CA PRO A 136 -3.90 -7.81 23.13
C PRO A 136 -4.84 -8.10 21.96
N VAL A 137 -6.16 -8.08 22.23
CA VAL A 137 -7.20 -8.36 21.22
C VAL A 137 -7.29 -7.26 20.14
N ALA A 138 -6.90 -6.03 20.48
CA ALA A 138 -6.83 -4.89 19.58
C ALA A 138 -5.48 -4.18 19.73
N CYS A 139 -5.10 -3.35 18.74
CA CYS A 139 -3.86 -2.59 18.78
C CYS A 139 -3.80 -1.74 20.06
N PRO A 140 -2.78 -1.93 20.93
CA PRO A 140 -2.68 -1.20 22.19
C PRO A 140 -2.12 0.22 22.00
N TRP A 141 -1.68 0.56 20.78
CA TRP A 141 -1.05 1.84 20.46
C TRP A 141 -1.97 2.73 19.64
N SER A 142 -1.96 4.03 19.96
CA SER A 142 -2.61 5.06 19.14
C SER A 142 -1.87 5.28 17.82
N LEU A 143 -2.51 5.94 16.86
CA LEU A 143 -1.82 6.35 15.62
C LEU A 143 -0.63 7.27 15.92
N ASP A 144 -0.77 8.17 16.89
CA ASP A 144 0.32 9.06 17.28
C ASP A 144 1.53 8.27 17.79
N GLN A 145 1.32 7.24 18.61
CA GLN A 145 2.41 6.35 19.06
C GLN A 145 3.01 5.51 17.94
N LEU A 146 2.19 5.07 16.98
CA LEU A 146 2.68 4.33 15.82
C LEU A 146 3.56 5.24 14.94
N ARG A 147 3.19 6.52 14.79
CA ARG A 147 3.90 7.53 13.98
C ARG A 147 5.06 8.20 14.70
N ASP A 148 5.15 8.10 16.02
CA ASP A 148 6.20 8.69 16.83
C ASP A 148 7.52 7.91 16.68
N ASP A 149 8.52 8.53 16.07
CA ASP A 149 9.84 7.94 15.81
C ASP A 149 10.55 7.47 17.08
N ASP A 150 10.35 8.15 18.20
CA ASP A 150 10.99 7.87 19.48
C ASP A 150 10.20 6.87 20.34
N PHE A 151 8.96 6.55 19.94
CA PHE A 151 8.13 5.62 20.70
C PHE A 151 8.65 4.17 20.58
N LEU A 152 8.90 3.53 21.72
CA LEU A 152 9.12 2.09 21.83
C LEU A 152 8.37 1.57 23.05
N PRO A 153 7.55 0.50 22.93
CA PRO A 153 6.79 0.00 24.06
C PRO A 153 7.70 -0.66 25.09
N GLU A 154 7.43 -0.40 26.38
CA GLU A 154 8.07 -1.09 27.50
C GLU A 154 7.73 -2.58 27.53
#